data_AF-A0A3D2KLF5-F1
#
_entry.id   AF-A0A3D2KLF5-F1
#
_cell.length_a   1.000
_cell.length_b   1.000
_cell.length_c   1.000
_cell.angle_alpha   90.00
_cell.angle_beta   90.00
_cell.angle_gamma   90.00
#
_symmetry.space_group_name_H-M   'P 1'
#
loop_
_entity.id
_entity.type
_entity.pdbx_description
1 polymer ?
#
loop_
_entity_poly.entity_id
_entity_poly.type
_entity_poly.pdbx_seq_one_letter_code
_entity_poly.pdbx_strand_id
1 'polypeptide(L)'
;GDGGDRAAGPPGPPGRGSDEAPTRPVRKGWRPSRSTVWIASFAVFFLMVGLGLFWVVQWFEVPEVTVPNVVGLELDQAYAKLEEYRLSARVVSYDYNPEVPAGEVISQDPPSGATVKVNRTILLWVSKGPELVDVPDVVGLTRREAVISLEAAGLEVRESDFEYVFSDTVQKDRVISQEPAGGTRRVPRGTTVRLVISKGPEAGTVVVPNFIGEHINVARVLLAGMELTQGTVTTVESNQPEGTIIAQDPVPGTEVAAGSPVSFTVSGQAGGSEPGDGTGAVHQTLIHFKVPDSPATQTVRIVITDAAGERTVYGEREHAAGYEGRILVNWTGDELLVRIYYNGDLSEEYTVKADDSGD
;
A
#
# COMPACT_ATOMS: atom_id res chain seq x y z
N GLY A 1 98.85 -90.48 -57.48
CA GLY A 1 99.39 -91.84 -57.45
C GLY A 1 98.84 -92.49 -56.21
N ASP A 2 98.04 -93.54 -56.38
CA ASP A 2 98.53 -94.94 -56.52
C ASP A 2 98.73 -95.49 -55.09
N GLY A 3 97.98 -96.47 -54.59
CA GLY A 3 97.73 -97.80 -55.15
C GLY A 3 98.22 -98.78 -54.07
N GLY A 4 97.35 -99.63 -53.53
CA GLY A 4 97.60 -100.42 -52.31
C GLY A 4 98.33 -101.75 -52.52
N ASP A 5 98.56 -102.49 -51.42
CA ASP A 5 98.54 -103.96 -51.30
C ASP A 5 98.94 -104.37 -49.84
N ARG A 6 98.15 -105.18 -49.09
CA ARG A 6 98.29 -106.64 -48.78
C ARG A 6 99.61 -107.05 -48.05
N ALA A 7 99.72 -107.96 -47.07
CA ALA A 7 98.84 -108.87 -46.30
C ALA A 7 99.65 -109.56 -45.15
N ALA A 8 98.93 -110.26 -44.24
CA ALA A 8 99.27 -111.50 -43.49
C ALA A 8 100.08 -111.55 -42.15
N GLY A 9 99.46 -112.17 -41.12
CA GLY A 9 100.09 -113.19 -40.23
C GLY A 9 100.19 -112.93 -38.69
N PRO A 10 100.07 -113.94 -37.78
CA PRO A 10 99.48 -113.83 -36.40
C PRO A 10 100.44 -114.34 -35.26
N PRO A 11 100.08 -114.93 -34.06
CA PRO A 11 98.86 -114.96 -33.20
C PRO A 11 99.05 -114.79 -31.63
N GLY A 12 97.97 -114.43 -30.90
CA GLY A 12 97.42 -114.86 -29.55
C GLY A 12 98.25 -114.97 -28.22
N PRO A 13 97.65 -115.34 -27.06
CA PRO A 13 96.41 -114.89 -26.35
C PRO A 13 96.64 -114.83 -24.78
N PRO A 14 95.70 -115.06 -23.83
CA PRO A 14 94.23 -114.91 -23.74
C PRO A 14 93.72 -114.13 -22.48
N GLY A 15 92.39 -113.92 -22.38
CA GLY A 15 91.67 -113.60 -21.13
C GLY A 15 90.15 -113.52 -21.36
N ARG A 16 89.35 -114.22 -20.55
CA ARG A 16 87.99 -114.73 -20.85
C ARG A 16 86.92 -114.17 -19.90
N GLY A 17 85.68 -114.03 -20.39
CA GLY A 17 84.41 -114.00 -19.63
C GLY A 17 83.69 -112.64 -19.67
N SER A 18 82.38 -112.52 -19.87
CA SER A 18 81.26 -113.41 -20.25
C SER A 18 80.01 -112.53 -20.43
N ASP A 19 79.24 -112.81 -21.49
CA ASP A 19 77.80 -112.64 -21.77
C ASP A 19 76.91 -111.59 -21.05
N GLU A 20 76.08 -110.85 -21.81
CA GLU A 20 74.59 -111.00 -21.88
C GLU A 20 73.76 -109.71 -22.26
N ALA A 21 72.88 -109.87 -23.27
CA ALA A 21 71.56 -109.27 -23.63
C ALA A 21 71.25 -107.73 -23.77
N PRO A 22 70.33 -107.33 -24.71
CA PRO A 22 70.02 -105.93 -25.06
C PRO A 22 68.74 -105.36 -24.38
N THR A 23 68.68 -104.03 -24.12
CA THR A 23 67.48 -103.35 -23.56
C THR A 23 67.04 -102.08 -24.32
N ARG A 24 65.72 -101.87 -24.30
CA ARG A 24 64.88 -100.85 -24.97
C ARG A 24 65.29 -99.39 -24.67
N PRO A 25 65.06 -98.42 -25.60
CA PRO A 25 65.32 -97.01 -25.32
C PRO A 25 64.35 -96.47 -24.26
N VAL A 26 64.90 -96.12 -23.11
CA VAL A 26 64.21 -95.50 -21.98
C VAL A 26 63.80 -94.07 -22.38
N ARG A 27 62.50 -93.76 -22.34
CA ARG A 27 61.98 -92.39 -22.44
C ARG A 27 62.61 -91.54 -21.33
N LYS A 28 63.41 -90.54 -21.71
CA LYS A 28 64.08 -89.59 -20.80
C LYS A 28 63.03 -88.83 -19.99
N GLY A 29 62.74 -89.33 -18.79
CA GLY A 29 61.87 -88.66 -17.83
C GLY A 29 62.41 -87.26 -17.53
N TRP A 30 61.62 -86.24 -17.86
CA TRP A 30 61.95 -84.85 -17.58
C TRP A 30 62.00 -84.66 -16.06
N ARG A 31 63.21 -84.50 -15.52
CA ARG A 31 63.45 -84.07 -14.14
C ARG A 31 63.67 -82.55 -14.19
N PRO A 32 62.76 -81.72 -13.64
CA PRO A 32 62.97 -80.29 -13.60
C PRO A 32 64.24 -79.98 -12.80
N SER A 33 65.08 -79.08 -13.31
CA SER A 33 66.24 -78.55 -12.60
C SER A 33 65.78 -77.87 -11.31
N ARG A 34 66.65 -77.80 -10.29
CA ARG A 34 66.39 -77.04 -9.06
C ARG A 34 65.91 -75.62 -9.35
N SER A 35 66.44 -74.98 -10.41
CA SER A 35 66.00 -73.65 -10.87
C SER A 35 64.55 -73.61 -11.36
N THR A 36 64.06 -74.65 -12.04
CA THR A 36 62.67 -74.73 -12.50
C THR A 36 61.68 -74.86 -11.34
N VAL A 37 62.08 -75.55 -10.26
CA VAL A 37 61.29 -75.64 -9.02
C VAL A 37 61.21 -74.28 -8.34
N TRP A 38 62.31 -73.54 -8.22
CA TRP A 38 62.31 -72.18 -7.66
C TRP A 38 61.46 -71.20 -8.50
N ILE A 39 61.57 -71.22 -9.83
CA ILE A 39 60.76 -70.37 -10.71
C ILE A 39 59.26 -70.70 -10.57
N ALA A 40 58.90 -71.98 -10.53
CA ALA A 40 57.51 -72.40 -10.31
C ALA A 40 57.00 -71.97 -8.92
N SER A 41 57.80 -72.08 -7.87
CA SER A 41 57.44 -71.61 -6.53
C SER A 41 57.26 -70.09 -6.45
N PHE A 42 58.13 -69.31 -7.09
CA PHE A 42 57.95 -67.87 -7.20
C PHE A 42 56.69 -67.52 -8.01
N ALA A 43 56.44 -68.21 -9.13
CA ALA A 43 55.23 -68.00 -9.92
C ALA A 43 53.96 -68.29 -9.10
N VAL A 44 53.92 -69.39 -8.34
CA VAL A 44 52.81 -69.72 -7.43
C VAL A 44 52.69 -68.73 -6.28
N PHE A 45 53.81 -68.24 -5.72
CA PHE A 45 53.81 -67.23 -4.68
C PHE A 45 53.23 -65.89 -5.18
N PHE A 46 53.68 -65.39 -6.34
CA PHE A 46 53.14 -64.18 -6.93
C PHE A 46 51.67 -64.35 -7.38
N LEU A 47 51.28 -65.56 -7.79
CA LEU A 47 49.87 -65.89 -8.05
C LEU A 47 49.04 -65.80 -6.76
N MET A 48 49.49 -66.40 -5.66
CA MET A 48 48.82 -66.37 -4.36
C MET A 48 48.78 -64.96 -3.76
N VAL A 49 49.86 -64.18 -3.91
CA VAL A 49 49.89 -62.76 -3.52
C VAL A 49 48.94 -61.95 -4.40
N GLY A 50 48.90 -62.19 -5.71
CA GLY A 50 47.96 -61.53 -6.61
C GLY A 50 46.49 -61.87 -6.29
N LEU A 51 46.18 -63.14 -6.03
CA LEU A 51 44.85 -63.59 -5.59
C LEU A 51 44.49 -63.05 -4.21
N GLY A 52 45.46 -63.02 -3.28
CA GLY A 52 45.28 -62.45 -1.94
C GLY A 52 45.04 -60.94 -1.99
N LEU A 53 45.82 -60.21 -2.80
CA LEU A 53 45.62 -58.78 -3.05
C LEU A 53 44.26 -58.53 -3.72
N PHE A 54 43.86 -59.35 -4.69
CA PHE A 54 42.53 -59.27 -5.32
C PHE A 54 41.41 -59.47 -4.30
N TRP A 55 41.53 -60.47 -3.42
CA TRP A 55 40.60 -60.71 -2.31
C TRP A 55 40.55 -59.55 -1.29
N VAL A 56 41.70 -58.97 -0.96
CA VAL A 56 41.81 -57.83 -0.05
C VAL A 56 41.21 -56.56 -0.67
N VAL A 57 41.36 -56.33 -1.98
CA VAL A 57 40.75 -55.18 -2.66
C VAL A 57 39.22 -55.27 -2.65
N GLN A 58 38.65 -56.47 -2.82
CA GLN A 58 37.20 -56.70 -2.68
C GLN A 58 36.69 -56.44 -1.25
N TRP A 59 37.56 -56.41 -0.26
CA TRP A 59 37.22 -56.12 1.14
C TRP A 59 36.97 -54.62 1.42
N PHE A 60 37.38 -53.73 0.51
CA PHE A 60 37.25 -52.27 0.68
C PHE A 60 36.06 -51.64 -0.08
N GLU A 61 35.21 -52.47 -0.70
CA GLU A 61 34.02 -51.99 -1.41
C GLU A 61 32.90 -51.71 -0.39
N VAL A 62 32.70 -50.43 -0.05
CA VAL A 62 31.64 -49.99 0.86
C VAL A 62 30.30 -50.05 0.14
N PRO A 63 29.29 -50.76 0.68
CA PRO A 63 27.98 -50.85 0.04
C PRO A 63 27.38 -49.47 -0.23
N GLU A 64 26.72 -49.35 -1.38
CA GLU A 64 25.98 -48.16 -1.75
C GLU A 64 24.50 -48.33 -1.42
N VAL A 65 23.85 -47.22 -1.11
CA VAL A 65 22.43 -47.13 -0.78
C VAL A 65 21.84 -45.90 -1.45
N THR A 66 20.57 -46.01 -1.86
CA THR A 66 19.82 -44.89 -2.42
C THR A 66 19.28 -44.03 -1.29
N VAL A 67 19.54 -42.72 -1.35
CA VAL A 67 19.07 -41.75 -0.37
C VAL A 67 17.54 -41.66 -0.42
N PRO A 68 16.80 -41.91 0.67
CA PRO A 68 15.35 -41.78 0.70
C PRO A 68 14.94 -40.30 0.75
N ASN A 69 13.70 -40.01 0.35
CA ASN A 69 13.09 -38.69 0.53
C ASN A 69 12.64 -38.51 1.99
N VAL A 70 13.21 -37.51 2.67
CA VAL A 70 12.82 -37.07 4.01
C VAL A 70 12.27 -35.63 4.04
N VAL A 71 12.19 -34.95 2.90
CA VAL A 71 11.57 -33.61 2.81
C VAL A 71 10.09 -33.70 3.17
N GLY A 72 9.63 -32.77 4.02
CA GLY A 72 8.27 -32.73 4.56
C GLY A 72 7.99 -33.73 5.69
N LEU A 73 8.99 -34.49 6.15
CA LEU A 73 8.85 -35.30 7.36
C LEU A 73 9.25 -34.48 8.58
N GLU A 74 8.63 -34.78 9.72
CA GLU A 74 9.10 -34.33 11.03
C GLU A 74 10.53 -34.84 11.27
N LEU A 75 11.35 -34.04 11.97
CA LEU A 75 12.76 -34.34 12.19
C LEU A 75 13.02 -35.75 12.76
N ASP A 76 12.22 -36.20 13.72
CA ASP A 76 12.36 -37.55 14.31
C ASP A 76 12.04 -38.66 13.30
N GLN A 77 11.04 -38.46 12.45
CA GLN A 77 10.68 -39.38 11.38
C GLN A 77 11.75 -39.42 10.28
N ALA A 78 12.35 -38.27 9.97
CA ALA A 78 13.48 -38.18 9.04
C ALA A 78 14.71 -38.95 9.56
N TYR A 79 15.04 -38.81 10.85
CA TYR A 79 16.11 -39.59 11.48
C TYR A 79 15.86 -41.09 11.38
N ALA A 80 14.66 -41.55 11.79
CA ALA A 80 14.31 -42.97 11.75
C ALA A 80 14.39 -43.54 10.33
N LYS A 81 13.88 -42.78 9.34
CA LYS A 81 13.90 -43.20 7.93
C LYS A 81 15.31 -43.25 7.35
N LEU A 82 16.21 -42.36 7.74
CA LEU A 82 17.61 -42.40 7.29
C LEU A 82 18.37 -43.54 7.94
N GLU A 83 18.11 -43.82 9.21
CA GLU A 83 18.73 -44.92 9.96
C GLU A 83 18.37 -46.30 9.35
N GLU A 84 17.14 -46.50 8.88
CA GLU A 84 16.72 -47.71 8.15
C GLU A 84 17.61 -47.97 6.92
N TYR A 85 18.10 -46.92 6.26
CA TYR A 85 18.97 -46.97 5.09
C TYR A 85 20.46 -46.93 5.47
N ARG A 86 20.79 -47.03 6.77
CA ARG A 86 22.16 -46.92 7.31
C ARG A 86 22.83 -45.59 6.93
N LEU A 87 22.05 -44.52 6.88
CA LEU A 87 22.52 -43.16 6.66
C LEU A 87 22.44 -42.39 7.98
N SER A 88 23.36 -41.45 8.18
CA SER A 88 23.30 -40.54 9.33
C SER A 88 22.66 -39.23 8.90
N ALA A 89 22.00 -38.51 9.80
CA ALA A 89 21.52 -37.15 9.52
C ALA A 89 22.24 -36.10 10.38
N ARG A 90 22.37 -34.90 9.83
CA ARG A 90 22.87 -33.73 10.53
C ARG A 90 22.05 -32.52 10.12
N VAL A 91 21.45 -31.84 11.09
CA VAL A 91 20.81 -30.54 10.85
C VAL A 91 21.89 -29.48 10.63
N VAL A 92 21.81 -28.78 9.51
CA VAL A 92 22.71 -27.69 9.13
C VAL A 92 22.23 -26.38 9.71
N SER A 93 20.96 -26.04 9.49
CA SER A 93 20.31 -24.85 10.01
C SER A 93 18.80 -25.06 10.20
N TYR A 94 18.23 -24.13 10.96
CA TYR A 94 16.80 -23.96 11.09
C TYR A 94 16.41 -22.65 10.43
N ASP A 95 15.62 -22.70 9.37
CA ASP A 95 15.30 -21.56 8.50
C ASP A 95 13.79 -21.28 8.50
N TYR A 96 13.40 -20.03 8.28
CA TYR A 96 11.98 -19.68 8.14
C TYR A 96 11.45 -20.14 6.79
N ASN A 97 10.29 -20.79 6.79
CA ASN A 97 9.60 -21.22 5.59
C ASN A 97 8.07 -21.13 5.83
N PRO A 98 7.34 -20.31 5.07
CA PRO A 98 5.90 -20.15 5.24
C PRO A 98 5.07 -21.34 4.72
N GLU A 99 5.64 -22.17 3.85
CA GLU A 99 4.95 -23.32 3.24
C GLU A 99 5.16 -24.63 4.02
N VAL A 100 6.25 -24.72 4.78
CA VAL A 100 6.64 -25.93 5.54
C VAL A 100 6.43 -25.69 7.04
N PRO A 101 5.59 -26.50 7.73
CA PRO A 101 5.39 -26.41 9.17
C PRO A 101 6.69 -26.45 9.99
N ALA A 102 6.69 -25.80 11.15
CA ALA A 102 7.84 -25.80 12.04
C ALA A 102 8.19 -27.22 12.51
N GLY A 103 9.47 -27.61 12.41
CA GLY A 103 9.96 -28.94 12.79
C GLY A 103 10.08 -29.94 11.65
N GLU A 104 9.56 -29.62 10.46
CA GLU A 104 9.68 -30.46 9.26
C GLU A 104 10.91 -30.12 8.42
N VAL A 105 11.44 -31.10 7.69
CA VAL A 105 12.59 -30.93 6.81
C VAL A 105 12.20 -30.14 5.54
N ILE A 106 12.82 -28.98 5.34
CA ILE A 106 12.69 -28.14 4.14
C ILE A 106 13.41 -28.77 2.96
N SER A 107 14.66 -29.20 3.18
CA SER A 107 15.51 -29.76 2.14
C SER A 107 16.56 -30.70 2.70
N GLN A 108 17.11 -31.53 1.82
CA GLN A 108 18.15 -32.49 2.13
C GLN A 108 19.26 -32.45 1.08
N ASP A 109 20.49 -32.74 1.50
CA ASP A 109 21.64 -32.96 0.63
C ASP A 109 22.48 -34.15 1.13
N PRO A 110 22.78 -35.18 0.31
CA PRO A 110 22.36 -35.38 -1.08
C PRO A 110 20.84 -35.49 -1.32
N PRO A 111 20.36 -35.16 -2.52
CA PRO A 111 18.93 -35.21 -2.85
C PRO A 111 18.41 -36.65 -2.87
N SER A 112 17.09 -36.80 -2.69
CA SER A 112 16.42 -38.10 -2.80
C SER A 112 16.75 -38.78 -4.13
N GLY A 113 16.98 -40.09 -4.09
CA GLY A 113 17.35 -40.90 -5.25
C GLY A 113 18.85 -40.91 -5.57
N ALA A 114 19.66 -40.08 -4.92
CA ALA A 114 21.12 -40.15 -5.06
C ALA A 114 21.67 -41.48 -4.50
N THR A 115 22.69 -42.03 -5.15
CA THR A 115 23.40 -43.21 -4.67
C THR A 115 24.61 -42.77 -3.86
N VAL A 116 24.70 -43.20 -2.60
CA VAL A 116 25.79 -42.84 -1.68
C VAL A 116 26.28 -44.06 -0.94
N LYS A 117 27.51 -44.00 -0.41
CA LYS A 117 28.03 -45.03 0.47
C LYS A 117 27.26 -45.07 1.80
N VAL A 118 27.08 -46.25 2.38
CA VAL A 118 26.52 -46.38 3.74
C VAL A 118 27.32 -45.55 4.76
N ASN A 119 26.66 -45.14 5.84
CA ASN A 119 27.15 -44.20 6.85
C ASN A 119 27.42 -42.76 6.34
N ARG A 120 27.01 -42.44 5.10
CA ARG A 120 27.04 -41.05 4.62
C ARG A 120 26.10 -40.20 5.47
N THR A 121 26.58 -39.03 5.87
CA THR A 121 25.77 -38.00 6.53
C THR A 121 24.95 -37.24 5.49
N ILE A 122 23.63 -37.24 5.65
CA ILE A 122 22.68 -36.40 4.94
C ILE A 122 22.49 -35.10 5.74
N LEU A 123 22.68 -33.99 5.06
CA LEU A 123 22.51 -32.64 5.58
C LEU A 123 21.03 -32.25 5.47
N LEU A 124 20.45 -31.76 6.57
CA LEU A 124 19.05 -31.38 6.64
C LEU A 124 18.91 -29.90 6.99
N TRP A 125 18.00 -29.22 6.30
CA TRP A 125 17.52 -27.89 6.66
C TRP A 125 16.10 -28.03 7.20
N VAL A 126 15.84 -27.50 8.39
CA VAL A 126 14.58 -27.72 9.11
C VAL A 126 13.81 -26.41 9.23
N SER A 127 12.49 -26.47 9.08
CA SER A 127 11.64 -25.30 9.11
C SER A 127 11.43 -24.78 10.54
N LYS A 128 11.46 -23.45 10.68
CA LYS A 128 10.96 -22.70 11.85
C LYS A 128 9.49 -22.28 11.69
N GLY A 129 8.84 -22.66 10.59
CA GLY A 129 7.58 -22.09 10.14
C GLY A 129 7.77 -20.69 9.54
N PRO A 130 6.68 -19.93 9.33
CA PRO A 130 6.76 -18.55 8.87
C PRO A 130 7.53 -17.68 9.87
N GLU A 131 8.24 -16.67 9.36
CA GLU A 131 8.79 -15.61 10.21
C GLU A 131 7.62 -14.81 10.80
N LEU A 132 7.59 -14.65 12.12
CA LEU A 132 6.49 -14.01 12.83
C LEU A 132 6.93 -12.66 13.41
N VAL A 133 6.08 -11.64 13.25
CA VAL A 133 6.31 -10.26 13.73
C VAL A 133 5.14 -9.81 14.61
N ASP A 134 5.36 -8.73 15.36
CA ASP A 134 4.32 -8.09 16.17
C ASP A 134 3.75 -6.89 15.43
N VAL A 135 2.43 -6.70 15.54
CA VAL A 135 1.73 -5.60 14.88
C VAL A 135 1.78 -4.35 15.78
N PRO A 136 2.44 -3.26 15.35
CA PRO A 136 2.44 -2.01 16.11
C PRO A 136 1.04 -1.38 16.11
N ASP A 137 0.73 -0.62 17.17
CA ASP A 137 -0.46 0.22 17.21
C ASP A 137 -0.15 1.55 16.51
N VAL A 138 -0.86 1.81 15.43
CA VAL A 138 -0.75 3.02 14.61
C VAL A 138 -2.02 3.87 14.67
N VAL A 139 -2.99 3.53 15.53
CA VAL A 139 -4.21 4.32 15.72
C VAL A 139 -3.83 5.72 16.19
N GLY A 140 -4.47 6.72 15.55
CA GLY A 140 -4.20 8.12 15.79
C GLY A 140 -2.96 8.66 15.09
N LEU A 141 -2.06 7.85 14.53
CA LEU A 141 -0.94 8.36 13.73
C LEU A 141 -1.43 8.92 12.39
N THR A 142 -0.61 9.75 11.76
CA THR A 142 -0.86 10.14 10.36
C THR A 142 -0.66 8.92 9.45
N ARG A 143 -1.32 8.92 8.28
CA ARG A 143 -1.12 7.87 7.27
C ARG A 143 0.36 7.56 7.01
N ARG A 144 1.19 8.60 6.87
CA ARG A 144 2.62 8.44 6.57
C ARG A 144 3.38 7.77 7.72
N GLU A 145 3.15 8.21 8.95
CA GLU A 145 3.78 7.63 10.14
C GLU A 145 3.35 6.17 10.36
N ALA A 146 2.06 5.90 10.15
CA ALA A 146 1.49 4.55 10.22
C ALA A 146 2.18 3.59 9.23
N VAL A 147 2.29 3.98 7.96
CA VAL A 147 2.96 3.18 6.92
C VAL A 147 4.41 2.89 7.32
N ILE A 148 5.18 3.90 7.73
CA ILE A 148 6.57 3.74 8.13
C ILE A 148 6.70 2.77 9.32
N SER A 149 5.82 2.87 10.31
CA SER A 149 5.82 2.00 11.50
C SER A 149 5.53 0.54 11.12
N LEU A 150 4.53 0.31 10.26
CA LEU A 150 4.13 -1.02 9.82
C LEU A 150 5.19 -1.68 8.93
N GLU A 151 5.75 -0.94 7.98
CA GLU A 151 6.82 -1.44 7.11
C GLU A 151 8.10 -1.75 7.89
N ALA A 152 8.44 -0.93 8.90
CA ALA A 152 9.57 -1.19 9.79
C ALA A 152 9.37 -2.47 10.63
N ALA A 153 8.12 -2.81 10.95
CA ALA A 153 7.77 -4.08 11.59
C ALA A 153 7.76 -5.28 10.62
N GLY A 154 8.00 -5.06 9.32
CA GLY A 154 7.99 -6.10 8.29
C GLY A 154 6.59 -6.49 7.82
N LEU A 155 5.60 -5.62 8.00
CA LEU A 155 4.23 -5.76 7.50
C LEU A 155 4.08 -5.05 6.15
N GLU A 156 3.08 -5.44 5.37
CA GLU A 156 2.77 -4.81 4.09
C GLU A 156 1.61 -3.84 4.22
N VAL A 157 1.71 -2.71 3.54
CA VAL A 157 0.60 -1.75 3.42
C VAL A 157 0.46 -1.37 1.96
N ARG A 158 -0.74 -1.52 1.39
CA ARG A 158 -1.01 -1.15 0.00
C ARG A 158 -2.05 -0.03 -0.04
N GLU A 159 -1.97 0.82 -1.05
CA GLU A 159 -2.93 1.92 -1.24
C GLU A 159 -4.38 1.42 -1.35
N SER A 160 -4.60 0.21 -1.87
CA SER A 160 -5.91 -0.43 -1.97
C SER A 160 -6.52 -0.80 -0.62
N ASP A 161 -5.71 -0.87 0.44
CA ASP A 161 -6.14 -1.28 1.78
C ASP A 161 -6.49 -0.09 2.67
N PHE A 162 -6.55 1.12 2.08
CA PHE A 162 -7.01 2.32 2.75
C PHE A 162 -8.51 2.55 2.53
N GLU A 163 -9.25 2.63 3.63
CA GLU A 163 -10.64 3.06 3.66
C GLU A 163 -10.72 4.46 4.26
N TYR A 164 -11.35 5.42 3.58
CA TYR A 164 -11.50 6.78 4.08
C TYR A 164 -12.94 7.09 4.49
N VAL A 165 -13.16 7.37 5.76
CA VAL A 165 -14.49 7.62 6.36
C VAL A 165 -14.52 8.95 7.10
N PHE A 166 -15.70 9.58 7.19
CA PHE A 166 -15.88 10.77 8.01
C PHE A 166 -15.85 10.42 9.51
N SER A 167 -15.32 11.34 10.32
CA SER A 167 -15.24 11.18 11.77
C SER A 167 -15.23 12.56 12.44
N ASP A 168 -16.18 12.77 13.34
CA ASP A 168 -16.27 14.00 14.13
C ASP A 168 -15.27 14.04 15.29
N THR A 169 -14.68 12.89 15.63
CA THR A 169 -13.80 12.71 16.80
C THR A 169 -12.33 12.56 16.42
N VAL A 170 -12.02 12.07 15.22
CA VAL A 170 -10.66 11.85 14.74
C VAL A 170 -10.30 12.90 13.70
N GLN A 171 -9.22 13.64 13.92
CA GLN A 171 -8.74 14.65 12.99
C GLN A 171 -8.49 14.05 11.59
N LYS A 172 -8.72 14.86 10.57
CA LYS A 172 -8.47 14.50 9.17
C LYS A 172 -7.05 13.95 8.96
N ASP A 173 -6.94 12.96 8.08
CA ASP A 173 -5.70 12.27 7.66
C ASP A 173 -5.00 11.44 8.76
N ARG A 174 -5.72 11.15 9.86
CA ARG A 174 -5.27 10.23 10.91
C ARG A 174 -5.98 8.88 10.86
N VAL A 175 -5.26 7.85 11.28
CA VAL A 175 -5.79 6.48 11.38
C VAL A 175 -6.84 6.39 12.48
N ILE A 176 -8.05 5.97 12.10
CA ILE A 176 -9.17 5.66 13.00
C ILE A 176 -9.01 4.25 13.56
N SER A 177 -8.73 3.29 12.69
CA SER A 177 -8.56 1.89 13.05
C SER A 177 -7.64 1.17 12.07
N GLN A 178 -7.15 0.01 12.49
CA GLN A 178 -6.29 -0.87 11.71
C GLN A 178 -6.76 -2.33 11.86
N GLU A 179 -6.49 -3.14 10.84
CA GLU A 179 -6.66 -4.58 10.87
C GLU A 179 -5.44 -5.25 10.19
N PRO A 180 -4.68 -6.14 10.85
CA PRO A 180 -4.87 -6.62 12.23
C PRO A 180 -4.76 -5.55 13.31
N ALA A 181 -5.44 -5.77 14.43
CA ALA A 181 -5.46 -4.83 15.56
C ALA A 181 -4.06 -4.57 16.13
N GLY A 182 -3.81 -3.35 16.59
CA GLY A 182 -2.56 -2.96 17.26
C GLY A 182 -2.27 -3.85 18.48
N GLY A 183 -1.01 -4.27 18.62
CA GLY A 183 -0.57 -5.18 19.68
C GLY A 183 -0.84 -6.67 19.40
N THR A 184 -1.42 -7.01 18.25
CA THR A 184 -1.53 -8.41 17.82
C THR A 184 -0.13 -9.00 17.67
N ARG A 185 0.12 -10.13 18.34
CA ARG A 185 1.43 -10.78 18.33
C ARG A 185 1.50 -11.93 17.35
N ARG A 186 2.70 -12.18 16.86
CA ARG A 186 3.05 -13.36 16.06
C ARG A 186 2.23 -13.51 14.76
N VAL A 187 2.08 -12.44 14.00
CA VAL A 187 1.53 -12.51 12.64
C VAL A 187 2.64 -12.83 11.64
N PRO A 188 2.37 -13.55 10.53
CA PRO A 188 3.38 -13.78 9.51
C PRO A 188 3.94 -12.45 8.97
N ARG A 189 5.26 -12.39 8.82
CA ARG A 189 5.92 -11.26 8.13
C ARG A 189 5.37 -11.14 6.71
N GLY A 190 5.16 -9.91 6.25
CA GLY A 190 4.49 -9.61 4.98
C GLY A 190 2.96 -9.64 5.05
N THR A 191 2.36 -9.87 6.22
CA THR A 191 0.91 -9.72 6.41
C THR A 191 0.49 -8.30 6.03
N THR A 192 -0.55 -8.20 5.20
CA THR A 192 -1.13 -6.94 4.76
C THR A 192 -1.99 -6.31 5.85
N VAL A 193 -1.84 -5.00 6.07
CA VAL A 193 -2.59 -4.24 7.08
C VAL A 193 -3.52 -3.25 6.41
N ARG A 194 -4.82 -3.36 6.72
CA ARG A 194 -5.87 -2.44 6.31
C ARG A 194 -5.96 -1.28 7.29
N LEU A 195 -6.05 -0.06 6.78
CA LEU A 195 -6.20 1.14 7.60
C LEU A 195 -7.49 1.88 7.26
N VAL A 196 -8.22 2.28 8.29
CA VAL A 196 -9.33 3.23 8.16
C VAL A 196 -8.81 4.62 8.54
N ILE A 197 -8.95 5.59 7.66
CA ILE A 197 -8.38 6.94 7.80
C ILE A 197 -9.52 7.96 7.83
N SER A 198 -9.41 8.95 8.72
CA SER A 198 -10.39 10.02 8.87
C SER A 198 -10.34 11.01 7.71
N LYS A 199 -11.51 11.31 7.14
CA LYS A 199 -11.74 12.46 6.25
C LYS A 199 -11.96 13.77 7.02
N GLY A 200 -11.96 13.72 8.35
CA GLY A 200 -12.47 14.78 9.22
C GLY A 200 -13.98 14.68 9.42
N PRO A 201 -14.60 15.66 10.10
CA PRO A 201 -16.04 15.73 10.27
C PRO A 201 -16.73 15.73 8.90
N GLU A 202 -17.92 15.14 8.83
CA GLU A 202 -18.75 15.33 7.65
C GLU A 202 -19.14 16.80 7.60
N ALA A 203 -18.84 17.50 6.50
CA ALA A 203 -19.27 18.88 6.34
C ALA A 203 -20.80 18.90 6.43
N GLY A 204 -21.33 19.46 7.51
CA GLY A 204 -22.74 19.37 7.85
C GLY A 204 -23.63 19.81 6.68
N THR A 205 -24.82 19.23 6.59
CA THR A 205 -25.83 19.75 5.69
C THR A 205 -26.40 21.04 6.27
N VAL A 206 -26.45 22.07 5.44
CA VAL A 206 -27.06 23.36 5.73
C VAL A 206 -28.35 23.43 4.91
N VAL A 207 -29.46 23.74 5.58
CA VAL A 207 -30.74 23.99 4.90
C VAL A 207 -30.67 25.37 4.26
N VAL A 208 -30.81 25.44 2.94
CA VAL A 208 -30.78 26.71 2.19
C VAL A 208 -31.99 27.56 2.59
N PRO A 209 -31.79 28.77 3.16
CA PRO A 209 -32.90 29.66 3.50
C PRO A 209 -33.64 30.17 2.27
N ASN A 210 -34.82 30.76 2.50
CA ASN A 210 -35.52 31.50 1.48
C ASN A 210 -35.01 32.94 1.42
N PHE A 211 -34.36 33.30 0.31
CA PHE A 211 -33.93 34.65 0.00
C PHE A 211 -34.81 35.34 -1.05
N ILE A 212 -35.87 34.68 -1.54
CA ILE A 212 -36.77 35.27 -2.53
C ILE A 212 -37.47 36.49 -1.91
N GLY A 213 -37.42 37.64 -2.59
CA GLY A 213 -37.93 38.92 -2.12
C GLY A 213 -36.93 39.75 -1.31
N GLU A 214 -35.83 39.15 -0.85
CA GLU A 214 -34.76 39.86 -0.15
C GLU A 214 -33.83 40.60 -1.12
N HIS A 215 -33.10 41.59 -0.60
CA HIS A 215 -32.07 42.28 -1.37
C HIS A 215 -30.77 41.47 -1.40
N ILE A 216 -30.07 41.42 -2.53
CA ILE A 216 -28.86 40.60 -2.74
C ILE A 216 -27.75 40.81 -1.68
N ASN A 217 -27.63 42.03 -1.15
CA ASN A 217 -26.68 42.33 -0.07
C ASN A 217 -27.01 41.63 1.26
N VAL A 218 -28.29 41.43 1.57
CA VAL A 218 -28.73 40.70 2.78
C VAL A 218 -28.38 39.23 2.63
N ALA A 219 -28.69 38.64 1.47
CA ALA A 219 -28.36 37.25 1.17
C ALA A 219 -26.85 36.98 1.29
N ARG A 220 -25.99 37.88 0.77
CA ARG A 220 -24.53 37.74 0.87
C ARG A 220 -24.03 37.67 2.32
N VAL A 221 -24.58 38.47 3.21
CA VAL A 221 -24.20 38.47 4.64
C VAL A 221 -24.64 37.17 5.31
N LEU A 222 -25.87 36.72 5.02
CA LEU A 222 -26.42 35.49 5.60
C LEU A 222 -25.68 34.24 5.11
N LEU A 223 -25.33 34.17 3.83
CA LEU A 223 -24.53 33.07 3.27
C LEU A 223 -23.19 32.91 4.01
N ALA A 224 -22.48 34.02 4.26
CA ALA A 224 -21.21 34.01 4.98
C ALA A 224 -21.36 33.47 6.42
N GLY A 225 -22.49 33.74 7.08
CA GLY A 225 -22.79 33.23 8.43
C GLY A 225 -23.17 31.75 8.49
N MET A 226 -23.57 31.13 7.38
CA MET A 226 -23.99 29.72 7.30
C MET A 226 -22.97 28.84 6.57
N GLU A 227 -21.74 29.32 6.41
CA GLU A 227 -20.69 28.64 5.64
C GLU A 227 -21.09 28.32 4.19
N LEU A 228 -22.06 29.04 3.61
CA LEU A 228 -22.44 28.90 2.20
C LEU A 228 -21.71 29.94 1.36
N THR A 229 -21.46 29.62 0.08
CA THR A 229 -20.78 30.54 -0.83
C THR A 229 -21.77 31.22 -1.78
N GLN A 230 -21.44 32.44 -2.23
CA GLN A 230 -22.25 33.10 -3.26
C GLN A 230 -21.94 32.46 -4.62
N GLY A 231 -22.97 31.94 -5.27
CA GLY A 231 -22.92 31.42 -6.64
C GLY A 231 -23.04 32.53 -7.69
N THR A 232 -23.57 32.16 -8.85
CA THR A 232 -23.77 33.10 -9.96
C THR A 232 -24.92 34.06 -9.64
N VAL A 233 -24.76 35.33 -9.97
CA VAL A 233 -25.84 36.33 -9.89
C VAL A 233 -26.21 36.74 -11.30
N THR A 234 -27.43 36.39 -11.71
CA THR A 234 -27.99 36.72 -13.02
C THR A 234 -29.01 37.85 -12.86
N THR A 235 -28.93 38.87 -13.69
CA THR A 235 -29.85 40.01 -13.65
C THR A 235 -30.90 39.87 -14.75
N VAL A 236 -32.18 40.06 -14.42
CA VAL A 236 -33.30 40.02 -15.39
C VAL A 236 -34.21 41.22 -15.17
N GLU A 237 -34.78 41.78 -16.23
CA GLU A 237 -35.75 42.87 -16.10
C GLU A 237 -36.98 42.42 -15.30
N SER A 238 -37.38 43.24 -14.33
CA SER A 238 -38.57 42.98 -13.54
C SER A 238 -39.18 44.30 -13.06
N ASN A 239 -40.44 44.23 -12.64
CA ASN A 239 -41.15 45.31 -11.97
C ASN A 239 -40.81 45.40 -10.47
N GLN A 240 -39.94 44.53 -9.96
CA GLN A 240 -39.44 44.59 -8.59
C GLN A 240 -38.29 45.59 -8.45
N PRO A 241 -38.05 46.15 -7.25
CA PRO A 241 -36.90 47.02 -7.01
C PRO A 241 -35.58 46.37 -7.48
N GLU A 242 -34.65 47.19 -7.97
CA GLU A 242 -33.34 46.72 -8.41
C GLU A 242 -32.63 45.98 -7.26
N GLY A 243 -32.02 44.83 -7.57
CA GLY A 243 -31.28 44.02 -6.60
C GLY A 243 -32.14 43.10 -5.73
N THR A 244 -33.47 43.10 -5.90
CA THR A 244 -34.36 42.11 -5.27
C THR A 244 -34.20 40.73 -5.89
N ILE A 245 -34.07 39.70 -5.07
CA ILE A 245 -33.94 38.30 -5.51
C ILE A 245 -35.30 37.77 -5.97
N ILE A 246 -35.38 37.38 -7.24
CA ILE A 246 -36.58 36.84 -7.90
C ILE A 246 -36.57 35.31 -7.85
N ALA A 247 -35.39 34.72 -8.01
CA ALA A 247 -35.20 33.28 -7.92
C ALA A 247 -33.86 32.96 -7.28
N GLN A 248 -33.77 31.78 -6.67
CA GLN A 248 -32.53 31.24 -6.13
C GLN A 248 -32.38 29.78 -6.55
N ASP A 249 -31.13 29.32 -6.61
CA ASP A 249 -30.77 27.93 -6.81
C ASP A 249 -29.58 27.61 -5.89
N PRO A 250 -29.70 26.64 -4.97
CA PRO A 250 -30.84 25.72 -4.75
C PRO A 250 -32.11 26.39 -4.22
N VAL A 251 -33.25 25.76 -4.46
CA VAL A 251 -34.55 26.23 -3.95
C VAL A 251 -34.59 26.23 -2.41
N PRO A 252 -35.40 27.10 -1.78
CA PRO A 252 -35.48 27.17 -0.32
C PRO A 252 -35.87 25.83 0.31
N GLY A 253 -35.25 25.52 1.45
CA GLY A 253 -35.46 24.25 2.18
C GLY A 253 -34.62 23.08 1.66
N THR A 254 -33.86 23.25 0.57
CA THR A 254 -32.93 22.22 0.10
C THR A 254 -31.78 22.04 1.09
N GLU A 255 -31.45 20.81 1.43
CA GLU A 255 -30.23 20.50 2.19
C GLU A 255 -29.02 20.42 1.25
N VAL A 256 -27.99 21.21 1.54
CA VAL A 256 -26.73 21.19 0.80
C VAL A 256 -25.54 21.04 1.72
N ALA A 257 -24.42 20.53 1.22
CA ALA A 257 -23.18 20.49 2.00
C ALA A 257 -22.72 21.92 2.34
N ALA A 258 -22.19 22.13 3.55
CA ALA A 258 -21.51 23.37 3.89
C ALA A 258 -20.45 23.72 2.81
N GLY A 259 -20.37 24.99 2.43
CA GLY A 259 -19.55 25.51 1.34
C GLY A 259 -20.24 25.55 -0.02
N SER A 260 -21.42 24.93 -0.17
CA SER A 260 -22.14 24.91 -1.46
C SER A 260 -22.52 26.31 -1.94
N PRO A 261 -22.44 26.58 -3.26
CA PRO A 261 -22.81 27.87 -3.82
C PRO A 261 -24.33 28.03 -3.91
N VAL A 262 -24.84 29.21 -3.55
CA VAL A 262 -26.24 29.62 -3.81
C VAL A 262 -26.24 30.71 -4.87
N SER A 263 -26.81 30.40 -6.03
CA SER A 263 -26.97 31.32 -7.15
C SER A 263 -28.28 32.08 -7.05
N PHE A 264 -28.31 33.32 -7.56
CA PHE A 264 -29.48 34.18 -7.50
C PHE A 264 -29.81 34.74 -8.88
N THR A 265 -31.10 34.85 -9.17
CA THR A 265 -31.62 35.72 -10.22
C THR A 265 -32.19 36.95 -9.55
N VAL A 266 -31.68 38.13 -9.89
CA VAL A 266 -32.06 39.41 -9.29
C VAL A 266 -32.77 40.30 -10.31
N SER A 267 -33.65 41.15 -9.80
CA SER A 267 -34.28 42.22 -10.58
C SER A 267 -33.22 43.21 -11.05
N GLY A 268 -33.11 43.34 -12.36
CA GLY A 268 -32.48 44.46 -13.03
C GLY A 268 -33.50 45.54 -13.32
N GLN A 269 -33.03 46.78 -13.39
CA GLN A 269 -33.84 47.90 -13.83
C GLN A 269 -34.48 47.56 -15.18
N ALA A 270 -35.82 47.51 -15.23
CA ALA A 270 -36.55 47.33 -16.48
C ALA A 270 -36.16 48.45 -17.44
N GLY A 271 -35.62 48.10 -18.60
CA GLY A 271 -35.33 49.01 -19.68
C GLY A 271 -36.61 49.70 -20.14
N GLY A 272 -36.70 51.00 -19.85
CA GLY A 272 -37.39 52.01 -20.66
C GLY A 272 -38.88 51.79 -20.89
N SER A 273 -39.71 52.19 -19.91
CA SER A 273 -40.81 53.08 -20.31
C SER A 273 -40.18 54.34 -20.89
N GLU A 274 -40.61 54.74 -22.11
CA GLU A 274 -40.24 56.02 -22.72
C GLU A 274 -40.11 57.10 -21.65
N PRO A 275 -39.04 57.91 -21.67
CA PRO A 275 -38.99 59.11 -20.86
C PRO A 275 -40.21 59.95 -21.25
N GLY A 276 -41.21 59.99 -20.38
CA GLY A 276 -42.04 61.17 -20.28
C GLY A 276 -41.08 62.29 -19.91
N ASP A 277 -40.68 63.07 -20.92
CA ASP A 277 -39.96 64.35 -20.88
C ASP A 277 -39.65 64.88 -19.47
N GLY A 278 -38.65 64.26 -18.84
CA GLY A 278 -38.39 64.39 -17.41
C GLY A 278 -37.02 63.89 -17.04
N THR A 279 -36.02 64.18 -17.87
CA THR A 279 -34.61 64.13 -17.46
C THR A 279 -34.37 65.20 -16.40
N GLY A 280 -34.78 64.93 -15.15
CA GLY A 280 -34.24 65.59 -13.98
C GLY A 280 -32.84 65.06 -13.73
N ALA A 281 -31.92 65.92 -13.28
CA ALA A 281 -30.59 65.50 -12.89
C ALA A 281 -30.66 64.43 -11.78
N VAL A 282 -29.71 63.48 -11.79
CA VAL A 282 -29.53 62.53 -10.69
C VAL A 282 -28.67 63.20 -9.63
N HIS A 283 -29.19 63.28 -8.42
CA HIS A 283 -28.54 63.84 -7.25
C HIS A 283 -28.16 62.73 -6.27
N GLN A 284 -27.11 62.97 -5.50
CA GLN A 284 -26.75 62.14 -4.34
C GLN A 284 -26.85 63.00 -3.09
N THR A 285 -27.46 62.47 -2.04
CA THR A 285 -27.44 63.12 -0.73
C THR A 285 -27.24 62.09 0.38
N LEU A 286 -26.58 62.53 1.44
CA LEU A 286 -26.33 61.72 2.62
C LEU A 286 -27.43 62.04 3.64
N ILE A 287 -28.32 61.08 3.89
CA ILE A 287 -29.34 61.20 4.93
C ILE A 287 -28.71 60.80 6.25
N HIS A 288 -28.72 61.73 7.19
CA HIS A 288 -28.32 61.50 8.57
C HIS A 288 -29.56 61.26 9.43
N PHE A 289 -29.50 60.29 10.33
CA PHE A 289 -30.57 60.04 11.28
C PHE A 289 -29.99 59.69 12.65
N LYS A 290 -30.70 60.09 13.71
CA LYS A 290 -30.36 59.79 15.08
C LYS A 290 -31.55 59.17 15.79
N VAL A 291 -31.37 57.94 16.24
CA VAL A 291 -32.39 57.23 17.01
C VAL A 291 -32.59 57.95 18.35
N PRO A 292 -33.83 58.38 18.68
CA PRO A 292 -34.09 59.11 19.91
C PRO A 292 -33.66 58.32 21.16
N ASP A 293 -33.33 59.04 22.23
CA ASP A 293 -33.00 58.41 23.50
C ASP A 293 -34.25 57.73 24.10
N SER A 294 -34.16 56.43 24.36
CA SER A 294 -35.24 55.58 24.86
C SER A 294 -34.67 54.41 25.68
N PRO A 295 -35.38 53.87 26.68
CA PRO A 295 -34.94 52.68 27.41
C PRO A 295 -34.96 51.38 26.58
N ALA A 296 -35.59 51.38 25.39
CA ALA A 296 -35.71 50.22 24.52
C ALA A 296 -35.10 50.50 23.12
N THR A 297 -34.82 49.42 22.38
CA THR A 297 -34.49 49.50 20.95
C THR A 297 -35.67 50.06 20.17
N GLN A 298 -35.38 50.76 19.07
CA GLN A 298 -36.39 51.34 18.20
C GLN A 298 -36.20 50.82 16.77
N THR A 299 -37.30 50.56 16.07
CA THR A 299 -37.24 50.25 14.64
C THR A 299 -37.16 51.53 13.83
N VAL A 300 -36.19 51.60 12.91
CA VAL A 300 -36.01 52.74 12.01
C VAL A 300 -36.46 52.34 10.62
N ARG A 301 -37.28 53.16 9.97
CA ARG A 301 -37.64 53.03 8.55
C ARG A 301 -37.50 54.38 7.87
N ILE A 302 -36.82 54.43 6.73
CA ILE A 302 -36.63 55.66 5.96
C ILE A 302 -37.23 55.48 4.58
N VAL A 303 -38.18 56.36 4.28
CA VAL A 303 -38.89 56.42 3.01
C VAL A 303 -38.51 57.73 2.33
N ILE A 304 -38.22 57.66 1.04
CA ILE A 304 -37.98 58.84 0.22
C ILE A 304 -39.00 58.93 -0.91
N THR A 305 -39.32 60.14 -1.33
CA THR A 305 -40.18 60.42 -2.47
C THR A 305 -39.51 61.46 -3.35
N ASP A 306 -39.24 61.11 -4.59
CA ASP A 306 -38.63 61.98 -5.60
C ASP A 306 -39.39 61.88 -6.93
N ALA A 307 -38.84 62.41 -8.04
CA ALA A 307 -39.50 62.33 -9.35
C ALA A 307 -39.70 60.89 -9.86
N ALA A 308 -38.95 59.91 -9.34
CA ALA A 308 -39.12 58.49 -9.65
C ALA A 308 -40.17 57.79 -8.77
N GLY A 309 -40.72 58.48 -7.77
CA GLY A 309 -41.76 57.99 -6.88
C GLY A 309 -41.29 57.67 -5.46
N GLU A 310 -42.17 57.07 -4.66
CA GLU A 310 -41.91 56.72 -3.26
C GLU A 310 -41.21 55.37 -3.13
N ARG A 311 -40.13 55.31 -2.33
CA ARG A 311 -39.42 54.05 -2.01
C ARG A 311 -38.82 54.05 -0.61
N THR A 312 -38.76 52.86 -0.01
CA THR A 312 -38.05 52.63 1.26
C THR A 312 -36.57 52.40 0.99
N VAL A 313 -35.71 53.29 1.48
CA VAL A 313 -34.24 53.18 1.36
C VAL A 313 -33.59 52.56 2.58
N TYR A 314 -34.33 52.51 3.69
CA TYR A 314 -33.92 51.83 4.91
C TYR A 314 -35.13 51.11 5.50
N GLY A 315 -35.12 49.78 5.45
CA GLY A 315 -36.20 48.94 5.98
C GLY A 315 -36.26 48.97 7.51
N GLU A 316 -37.36 48.46 8.07
CA GLU A 316 -37.58 48.39 9.52
C GLU A 316 -36.47 47.58 10.20
N ARG A 317 -35.52 48.27 10.83
CA ARG A 317 -34.39 47.68 11.54
C ARG A 317 -34.31 48.21 12.96
N GLU A 318 -34.07 47.31 13.90
CA GLU A 318 -33.87 47.68 15.30
C GLU A 318 -32.49 48.30 15.53
N HIS A 319 -32.48 49.43 16.24
CA HIS A 319 -31.27 50.10 16.68
C HIS A 319 -31.36 50.46 18.16
N ALA A 320 -30.21 50.50 18.81
CA ALA A 320 -30.10 51.01 20.17
C ALA A 320 -30.43 52.51 20.22
N ALA A 321 -30.95 52.96 21.36
CA ALA A 321 -31.15 54.38 21.62
C ALA A 321 -29.85 55.17 21.49
N GLY A 322 -29.93 56.36 20.87
CA GLY A 322 -28.78 57.22 20.61
C GLY A 322 -27.91 56.80 19.42
N TYR A 323 -28.24 55.72 18.70
CA TYR A 323 -27.54 55.33 17.48
C TYR A 323 -27.63 56.42 16.40
N GLU A 324 -26.50 56.74 15.78
CA GLU A 324 -26.42 57.66 14.65
C GLU A 324 -26.05 56.90 13.38
N GLY A 325 -26.88 57.02 12.35
CA GLY A 325 -26.70 56.38 11.06
C GLY A 325 -26.59 57.38 9.93
N ARG A 326 -25.91 56.98 8.85
CA ARG A 326 -25.83 57.73 7.60
C ARG A 326 -26.11 56.79 6.43
N ILE A 327 -26.99 57.20 5.52
CA ILE A 327 -27.30 56.45 4.31
C ILE A 327 -27.15 57.35 3.08
N LEU A 328 -26.37 56.89 2.10
CA LEU A 328 -26.24 57.58 0.83
C LEU A 328 -27.42 57.17 -0.05
N VAL A 329 -28.17 58.15 -0.56
CA VAL A 329 -29.30 57.90 -1.44
C VAL A 329 -29.12 58.62 -2.77
N ASN A 330 -29.43 57.92 -3.85
CA ASN A 330 -29.55 58.50 -5.18
C ASN A 330 -31.01 58.92 -5.38
N TRP A 331 -31.24 60.12 -5.93
CA TRP A 331 -32.57 60.63 -6.19
C TRP A 331 -32.63 61.49 -7.45
N THR A 332 -33.83 61.72 -7.98
CA THR A 332 -34.04 62.42 -9.26
C THR A 332 -35.08 63.52 -9.17
N GLY A 333 -34.87 64.61 -9.92
CA GLY A 333 -35.76 65.77 -9.95
C GLY A 333 -35.22 66.95 -9.14
N ASP A 334 -36.06 67.96 -8.93
CA ASP A 334 -35.62 69.20 -8.27
C ASP A 334 -35.70 69.14 -6.74
N GLU A 335 -36.54 68.24 -6.20
CA GLU A 335 -36.80 68.08 -4.76
C GLU A 335 -36.93 66.59 -4.36
N LEU A 336 -36.37 66.25 -3.20
CA LEU A 336 -36.46 64.95 -2.53
C LEU A 336 -37.16 65.12 -1.19
N LEU A 337 -38.29 64.46 -0.98
CA LEU A 337 -38.92 64.35 0.33
C LEU A 337 -38.34 63.15 1.08
N VAL A 338 -37.80 63.38 2.28
CA VAL A 338 -37.31 62.35 3.19
C VAL A 338 -38.25 62.23 4.37
N ARG A 339 -38.70 61.01 4.68
CA ARG A 339 -39.53 60.68 5.85
C ARG A 339 -38.87 59.59 6.67
N ILE A 340 -38.60 59.88 7.94
CA ILE A 340 -37.98 58.96 8.90
C ILE A 340 -39.02 58.56 9.93
N TYR A 341 -39.20 57.25 10.07
CA TYR A 341 -40.13 56.64 11.01
C TYR A 341 -39.36 55.92 12.11
N TYR A 342 -39.78 56.13 13.36
CA TYR A 342 -39.32 55.35 14.52
C TYR A 342 -40.51 54.57 15.09
N ASN A 343 -40.40 53.25 15.23
CA ASN A 343 -41.48 52.37 15.70
C ASN A 343 -42.79 52.46 14.89
N GLY A 344 -42.67 52.84 13.61
CA GLY A 344 -43.81 53.03 12.71
C GLY A 344 -44.39 54.45 12.69
N ASP A 345 -44.06 55.29 13.66
CA ASP A 345 -44.50 56.68 13.75
C ASP A 345 -43.57 57.61 12.97
N LEU A 346 -44.14 58.56 12.20
CA LEU A 346 -43.36 59.57 11.47
C LEU A 346 -42.73 60.54 12.48
N SER A 347 -41.40 60.60 12.50
CA SER A 347 -40.65 61.43 13.43
C SER A 347 -39.98 62.63 12.76
N GLU A 348 -39.44 62.44 11.55
CA GLU A 348 -38.77 63.52 10.82
C GLU A 348 -39.27 63.54 9.38
N GLU A 349 -39.53 64.73 8.86
CA GLU A 349 -39.88 64.97 7.47
C GLU A 349 -39.16 66.25 7.00
N TYR A 350 -38.40 66.14 5.92
CA TYR A 350 -37.73 67.29 5.32
C TYR A 350 -37.54 67.11 3.82
N THR A 351 -37.31 68.23 3.13
CA THR A 351 -37.09 68.25 1.68
C THR A 351 -35.66 68.67 1.38
N VAL A 352 -34.99 67.93 0.50
CA VAL A 352 -33.67 68.28 -0.03
C VAL A 352 -33.87 68.81 -1.45
N LYS A 353 -33.30 69.98 -1.76
CA LYS A 353 -33.35 70.56 -3.10
C LYS A 353 -32.08 70.24 -3.89
N ALA A 354 -32.21 70.17 -5.21
CA ALA A 354 -31.11 69.85 -6.12
C ALA A 354 -29.87 70.76 -5.94
N ASP A 355 -30.13 72.05 -5.66
CA ASP A 355 -29.11 73.11 -5.47
C ASP A 355 -28.42 73.05 -4.10
N ASP A 356 -28.95 72.26 -3.16
CA ASP A 356 -28.46 72.16 -1.77
C ASP A 356 -27.49 70.96 -1.58
N SER A 357 -27.14 70.27 -2.68
CA SER A 357 -26.26 69.09 -2.66
C SER A 357 -24.76 69.40 -2.70
N GLY A 358 -24.38 70.67 -2.47
CA GLY A 358 -22.99 71.12 -2.45
C GLY A 358 -22.66 72.09 -1.33
N ASP A 359 -22.31 71.54 -0.16
CA ASP A 359 -21.08 71.89 0.58
C ASP A 359 -20.68 70.76 1.55
#